data_AF-A0A1H6FQA4-F1
#
_entry.id   AF-A0A1H6FQA4-F1
#
_cell.length_a   1.000
_cell.length_b   1.000
_cell.length_c   1.000
_cell.angle_alpha   90.00
_cell.angle_beta   90.00
_cell.angle_gamma   90.00
#
_symmetry.space_group_name_H-M   'P 1'
#
loop_
_entity.id
_entity.type
_entity.pdbx_description
1 polymer ?
#
loop_
_entity_poly.entity_id
_entity_poly.type
_entity_poly.pdbx_seq_one_letter_code
_entity_poly.pdbx_strand_id
1 'polypeptide(L)'
;MNILEKVPASVSRFSLRDIAETRSQSDRIADVADWVVTNIPWTVAVTDCSEFHDRWPLLTRADLAAVEDELNRRCAAIEAGGTDLDTIAAAMTGRPTYCSAAADWLALNPGKSIADHEFFRLFGQLTRAELILAAIDHKQRILRGCRS
;
A
#
# COMPACT_ATOMS: atom_id res chain seq x y z
N MET A 1 37.86 -41.35 27.99
CA MET A 1 37.57 -40.29 28.97
C MET A 1 36.74 -39.25 28.23
N ASN A 2 35.43 -39.20 28.53
CA ASN A 2 34.46 -38.34 27.85
C ASN A 2 34.64 -36.89 28.29
N ILE A 3 34.81 -35.97 27.34
CA ILE A 3 34.64 -34.54 27.57
C ILE A 3 33.32 -34.14 26.91
N LEU A 4 32.24 -34.22 27.69
CA LEU A 4 30.98 -33.52 27.42
C LEU A 4 31.18 -32.07 27.88
N GLU A 5 31.67 -31.23 26.98
CA GLU A 5 31.65 -29.79 27.19
C GLU A 5 30.21 -29.29 27.12
N LYS A 6 29.79 -28.66 28.22
CA LYS A 6 28.55 -27.91 28.37
C LYS A 6 28.44 -26.86 27.26
N VAL A 7 27.50 -27.05 26.33
CA VAL A 7 26.98 -25.94 25.51
C VAL A 7 26.01 -25.15 26.40
N PRO A 8 26.24 -23.85 26.67
CA PRO A 8 25.27 -23.04 27.40
C PRO A 8 24.01 -22.87 26.55
N ALA A 9 22.88 -23.29 27.13
CA ALA A 9 21.55 -23.08 26.56
C ALA A 9 21.15 -21.60 26.67
N SER A 10 21.65 -20.77 25.76
CA SER A 10 21.07 -19.45 25.48
C SER A 10 20.91 -19.27 23.97
N VAL A 11 20.28 -20.24 23.32
CA VAL A 11 19.67 -20.00 22.01
C VAL A 11 18.30 -19.40 22.29
N SER A 12 18.15 -18.14 21.89
CA SER A 12 16.94 -17.33 22.03
C SER A 12 15.70 -18.15 21.67
N ARG A 13 14.86 -18.45 22.67
CA ARG A 13 13.59 -19.14 22.48
C ARG A 13 12.55 -18.12 22.01
N PHE A 14 12.59 -17.75 20.74
CA PHE A 14 11.33 -17.41 20.09
C PHE A 14 10.57 -18.74 19.97
N SER A 15 9.47 -18.87 20.71
CA SER A 15 8.63 -20.06 20.62
C SER A 15 8.07 -20.15 19.20
N LEU A 16 7.91 -21.36 18.66
CA LEU A 16 7.22 -21.54 17.37
C LEU A 16 5.80 -20.95 17.38
N ARG A 17 5.18 -20.84 18.58
CA ARG A 17 3.91 -20.12 18.76
C ARG A 17 4.04 -18.62 18.51
N ASP A 18 5.09 -17.99 19.05
CA ASP A 18 5.33 -16.55 18.86
C ASP A 18 5.58 -16.23 17.38
N ILE A 19 6.28 -17.13 16.66
CA ILE A 19 6.51 -17.01 15.22
C ILE A 19 5.20 -17.16 14.42
N ALA A 20 4.36 -18.13 14.78
CA ALA A 20 3.08 -18.35 14.12
C ALA A 20 2.09 -17.20 14.38
N GLU A 21 2.06 -16.68 15.60
CA GLU A 21 1.23 -15.53 16.00
C GLU A 21 1.68 -14.24 15.31
N THR A 22 2.99 -14.00 15.24
CA THR A 22 3.55 -12.86 14.50
C THR A 22 3.22 -12.94 13.00
N ARG A 23 3.30 -14.14 12.40
CA ARG A 23 2.91 -14.35 11.00
C ARG A 23 1.42 -14.11 10.79
N SER A 24 0.57 -14.68 11.63
CA SER A 24 -0.88 -14.48 11.56
C SER A 24 -1.27 -13.01 11.72
N GLN A 25 -0.56 -12.26 12.58
CA GLN A 25 -0.76 -10.83 12.73
C GLN A 25 -0.31 -10.08 11.48
N SER A 26 0.86 -10.42 10.93
CA SER A 26 1.38 -9.79 9.71
C SER A 26 0.46 -10.01 8.50
N ASP A 27 -0.08 -11.22 8.35
CA ASP A 27 -1.03 -11.56 7.29
C ASP A 27 -2.33 -10.75 7.45
N ARG A 28 -2.84 -10.63 8.67
CA ARG A 28 -4.01 -9.79 8.97
C ARG A 28 -3.77 -8.31 8.65
N ILE A 29 -2.61 -7.76 8.99
CA ILE A 29 -2.28 -6.36 8.69
C ILE A 29 -2.19 -6.14 7.17
N ALA A 30 -1.60 -7.10 6.44
CA ALA A 30 -1.53 -7.05 4.98
C ALA A 30 -2.93 -7.09 4.33
N ASP A 31 -3.83 -7.96 4.81
CA ASP A 31 -5.22 -8.05 4.33
C ASP A 31 -6.00 -6.75 4.57
N VAL A 32 -5.82 -6.14 5.74
CA VAL A 32 -6.45 -4.86 6.07
C VAL A 32 -5.90 -3.75 5.18
N ALA A 33 -4.58 -3.71 4.96
CA ALA A 33 -3.94 -2.74 4.07
C ALA A 33 -4.44 -2.88 2.62
N ASP A 34 -4.58 -4.11 2.10
CA ASP A 34 -5.14 -4.38 0.77
C ASP A 34 -6.57 -3.85 0.63
N TRP A 35 -7.39 -4.08 1.66
CA TRP A 35 -8.75 -3.58 1.68
C TRP A 35 -8.78 -2.04 1.71
N VAL A 36 -7.97 -1.41 2.56
CA VAL A 36 -7.87 0.06 2.67
C VAL A 36 -7.45 0.68 1.34
N VAL A 37 -6.43 0.11 0.68
CA VAL A 37 -5.93 0.60 -0.61
C VAL A 37 -7.03 0.59 -1.68
N THR A 38 -7.89 -0.42 -1.64
CA THR A 38 -8.92 -0.64 -2.66
C THR A 38 -10.22 0.13 -2.40
N ASN A 39 -10.58 0.39 -1.13
CA ASN A 39 -11.93 0.83 -0.77
C ASN A 39 -12.00 2.24 -0.20
N ILE A 40 -10.91 2.78 0.37
CA ILE A 40 -10.94 4.09 1.01
C ILE A 40 -10.37 5.14 0.06
N PRO A 41 -11.11 6.24 -0.23
CA PRO A 41 -10.57 7.37 -0.96
C PRO A 41 -9.28 7.88 -0.32
N TRP A 42 -8.28 8.23 -1.12
CA TRP A 42 -6.96 8.60 -0.59
C TRP A 42 -7.01 9.83 0.34
N THR A 43 -8.03 10.66 0.16
CA THR A 43 -8.31 11.89 0.89
C THR A 43 -8.96 11.66 2.25
N VAL A 44 -9.49 10.46 2.48
CA VAL A 44 -10.20 10.09 3.71
C VAL A 44 -9.21 9.38 4.63
N ALA A 45 -9.08 9.89 5.85
CA ALA A 45 -8.34 9.19 6.89
C ALA A 45 -9.05 7.86 7.19
N VAL A 46 -8.30 6.77 7.35
CA VAL A 46 -8.86 5.43 7.60
C VAL A 46 -9.76 5.43 8.84
N THR A 47 -9.38 6.21 9.86
CA THR A 47 -10.14 6.42 11.10
C THR A 47 -11.50 7.06 10.90
N ASP A 48 -11.70 7.80 9.80
CA ASP A 48 -12.90 8.59 9.58
C ASP A 48 -13.89 7.86 8.66
N CYS A 49 -13.50 6.68 8.13
CA CYS A 49 -14.34 5.84 7.28
C CYS A 49 -15.20 4.89 8.13
N SER A 50 -16.52 5.04 8.08
CA SER A 50 -17.48 4.17 8.79
C SER A 50 -17.35 2.69 8.39
N GLU A 51 -17.21 2.43 7.10
CA GLU A 51 -17.15 1.09 6.52
C GLU A 51 -15.90 0.32 6.98
N PHE A 52 -14.82 1.03 7.29
CA PHE A 52 -13.62 0.43 7.88
C PHE A 52 -13.90 -0.12 9.28
N HIS A 53 -14.57 0.65 10.14
CA HIS A 53 -14.91 0.23 11.50
C HIS A 53 -15.94 -0.89 11.51
N ASP A 54 -16.91 -0.86 10.60
CA ASP A 54 -17.91 -1.93 10.46
C ASP A 54 -17.27 -3.26 10.03
N ARG A 55 -16.29 -3.21 9.13
CA ARG A 55 -15.58 -4.40 8.64
C ARG A 55 -14.58 -4.93 9.66
N TRP A 56 -13.95 -4.05 10.43
CA TRP A 56 -12.88 -4.41 11.36
C TRP A 56 -13.15 -3.91 12.79
N PRO A 57 -14.24 -4.34 13.44
CA PRO A 57 -14.68 -3.78 14.72
C PRO A 57 -13.75 -4.07 15.90
N LEU A 58 -12.81 -5.01 15.73
CA LEU A 58 -11.87 -5.46 16.77
C LEU A 58 -10.42 -5.01 16.49
N LEU A 59 -10.22 -4.06 15.59
CA LEU A 59 -8.88 -3.58 15.25
C LEU A 59 -8.41 -2.59 16.33
N THR A 60 -7.28 -2.86 16.97
CA THR A 60 -6.76 -1.99 18.03
C THR A 60 -6.08 -0.76 17.43
N ARG A 61 -5.84 0.26 18.26
CA ARG A 61 -5.04 1.42 17.84
C ARG A 61 -3.62 1.04 17.39
N ALA A 62 -3.04 -0.01 17.98
CA ALA A 62 -1.72 -0.51 17.59
C ALA A 62 -1.78 -1.20 16.21
N ASP A 63 -2.83 -2.00 15.95
CA ASP A 63 -3.04 -2.61 14.65
C ASP A 63 -3.25 -1.56 13.56
N LEU A 64 -3.99 -0.48 13.85
CA LEU A 64 -4.19 0.62 12.90
C LEU A 64 -2.87 1.32 12.55
N ALA A 65 -2.01 1.58 13.55
CA ALA A 65 -0.69 2.14 13.30
C ALA A 65 0.16 1.20 12.42
N ALA A 66 0.10 -0.11 12.66
CA ALA A 66 0.79 -1.10 11.83
C ALA A 66 0.25 -1.14 10.38
N VAL A 67 -1.05 -0.94 10.18
CA VAL A 67 -1.65 -0.78 8.85
C VAL A 67 -1.12 0.48 8.17
N GLU A 68 -1.07 1.62 8.86
CA GLU A 68 -0.53 2.87 8.32
C GLU A 68 0.96 2.73 7.93
N ASP A 69 1.76 2.08 8.79
CA ASP A 69 3.16 1.79 8.51
C ASP A 69 3.33 0.89 7.28
N GLU A 70 2.49 -0.15 7.15
CA GLU A 70 2.49 -1.04 5.99
C GLU A 70 2.11 -0.30 4.70
N LEU A 71 1.12 0.59 4.75
CA LEU A 71 0.74 1.45 3.62
C LEU A 71 1.89 2.38 3.21
N ASN A 72 2.55 3.02 4.18
CA ASN A 72 3.71 3.88 3.93
C ASN A 72 4.88 3.12 3.30
N ARG A 73 5.17 1.91 3.81
CA ARG A 73 6.21 1.03 3.27
C ARG A 73 5.95 0.67 1.81
N ARG A 74 4.70 0.37 1.45
CA ARG A 74 4.29 0.06 0.07
C ARG A 74 4.42 1.27 -0.85
N CYS A 75 4.02 2.46 -0.40
CA CYS A 75 4.21 3.71 -1.16
C CYS A 75 5.70 3.95 -1.46
N ALA A 76 6.56 3.85 -0.45
CA ALA A 76 8.00 4.02 -0.62
C ALA A 76 8.61 3.01 -1.62
N ALA A 77 8.10 1.77 -1.65
CA ALA A 77 8.55 0.75 -2.61
C ALA A 77 8.15 1.06 -4.07
N ILE A 78 7.04 1.77 -4.29
CA ILE A 78 6.63 2.23 -5.63
C ILE A 78 7.51 3.37 -6.14
N GLU A 79 8.01 4.21 -5.22
CA GLU A 79 8.90 5.33 -5.51
C GLU A 79 10.36 4.90 -5.74
N ALA A 80 10.81 3.88 -5.01
CA ALA A 80 12.13 3.27 -5.20
C ALA A 80 12.21 2.61 -6.59
N GLY A 81 12.87 3.27 -7.55
CA GLY A 81 12.97 2.80 -8.92
C GLY A 81 13.49 1.35 -9.05
N GLY A 82 12.94 0.60 -10.01
CA GLY A 82 13.24 -0.83 -10.23
C GLY A 82 12.07 -1.77 -9.95
N THR A 83 10.98 -1.25 -9.40
CA THR A 83 9.76 -2.01 -9.14
C THR A 83 8.99 -2.32 -10.44
N ASP A 84 8.58 -3.58 -10.60
CA ASP A 84 7.75 -4.03 -11.72
C ASP A 84 6.33 -3.46 -11.62
N LEU A 85 6.13 -2.35 -12.33
CA LEU A 85 4.86 -1.63 -12.36
C LEU A 85 3.74 -2.45 -13.02
N ASP A 86 4.06 -3.35 -13.95
CA ASP A 86 3.07 -4.17 -14.64
C ASP A 86 2.52 -5.24 -13.69
N THR A 87 3.39 -5.86 -12.88
CA THR A 87 2.97 -6.77 -11.81
C THR A 87 2.09 -6.07 -10.77
N ILE A 88 2.43 -4.85 -10.36
CA ILE A 88 1.60 -4.07 -9.43
C ILE A 88 0.24 -3.75 -10.03
N ALA A 89 0.21 -3.27 -11.28
CA ALA A 89 -1.04 -2.93 -11.95
C ALA A 89 -1.95 -4.15 -12.12
N ALA A 90 -1.40 -5.33 -12.42
CA ALA A 90 -2.15 -6.57 -12.56
C ALA A 90 -2.78 -7.04 -11.22
N ALA A 91 -2.19 -6.69 -10.08
CA ALA A 91 -2.67 -7.05 -8.75
C ALA A 91 -3.75 -6.09 -8.22
N MET A 92 -3.93 -4.93 -8.84
CA MET A 92 -4.84 -3.89 -8.37
C MET A 92 -6.13 -3.83 -9.19
N THR A 93 -7.23 -3.48 -8.52
CA THR A 93 -8.50 -3.18 -9.18
C THR A 93 -8.84 -1.70 -8.98
N GLY A 94 -9.50 -1.11 -9.97
CA GLY A 94 -9.86 0.30 -9.97
C GLY A 94 -10.72 0.64 -11.17
N ARG A 95 -11.34 1.82 -11.19
CA ARG A 95 -12.21 2.26 -12.29
C ARG A 95 -11.35 2.81 -13.45
N PRO A 96 -11.18 2.09 -14.57
CA PRO A 96 -10.14 2.42 -15.57
C PRO A 96 -10.30 3.82 -16.18
N THR A 97 -11.55 4.24 -16.43
CA THR A 97 -11.87 5.57 -16.98
C THR A 97 -11.36 6.69 -16.08
N TYR A 98 -11.51 6.57 -14.76
CA TYR A 98 -11.07 7.61 -13.83
C TYR A 98 -9.55 7.55 -13.62
N CYS A 99 -8.95 6.37 -13.59
CA CYS A 99 -7.49 6.21 -13.56
C CYS A 99 -6.83 6.88 -14.77
N SER A 100 -7.34 6.63 -15.98
CA SER A 100 -6.85 7.28 -17.21
C SER A 100 -7.05 8.78 -17.16
N ALA A 101 -8.22 9.27 -16.74
CA ALA A 101 -8.48 10.71 -16.68
C ALA A 101 -7.55 11.43 -15.68
N ALA A 102 -7.23 10.80 -14.55
CA ALA A 102 -6.25 11.33 -13.60
C ALA A 102 -4.83 11.34 -14.19
N ALA A 103 -4.45 10.28 -14.90
CA ALA A 103 -3.17 10.21 -15.61
C ALA A 103 -3.03 11.29 -16.70
N ASP A 104 -4.10 11.52 -17.46
CA ASP A 104 -4.20 12.58 -18.47
C ASP A 104 -4.08 13.96 -17.85
N TRP A 105 -4.78 14.20 -16.74
CA TRP A 105 -4.69 15.48 -16.04
C TRP A 105 -3.26 15.77 -15.57
N LEU A 106 -2.57 14.78 -14.99
CA LEU A 106 -1.16 14.91 -14.58
C LEU A 106 -0.23 15.17 -15.77
N ALA A 107 -0.49 14.56 -16.92
CA ALA A 107 0.27 14.80 -18.15
C ALA A 107 0.06 16.21 -18.72
N LEU A 108 -1.17 16.73 -18.65
CA LEU A 108 -1.51 18.07 -19.14
C LEU A 108 -1.09 19.19 -18.17
N ASN A 109 -0.76 18.87 -16.92
CA ASN A 109 -0.42 19.83 -15.88
C ASN A 109 0.98 19.54 -15.29
N PRO A 110 2.06 19.75 -16.06
CA PRO A 110 3.41 19.46 -15.60
C PRO A 110 3.79 20.29 -14.36
N GLY A 111 4.41 19.63 -13.38
CA GLY A 111 4.79 20.23 -12.09
C GLY A 111 3.67 20.26 -11.05
N LYS A 112 2.45 19.84 -11.40
CA LYS A 112 1.39 19.59 -10.42
C LYS A 112 1.51 18.19 -9.83
N SER A 113 1.01 18.02 -8.62
CA SER A 113 0.98 16.73 -7.91
C SER A 113 -0.45 16.37 -7.51
N ILE A 114 -0.62 15.17 -6.98
CA ILE A 114 -1.90 14.71 -6.44
C ILE A 114 -2.43 15.55 -5.27
N ALA A 115 -1.57 16.38 -4.66
CA ALA A 115 -1.94 17.32 -3.61
C ALA A 115 -2.41 18.69 -4.14
N ASP A 116 -2.40 18.91 -5.45
CA ASP A 116 -2.96 20.14 -6.04
C ASP A 116 -4.46 20.23 -5.79
N HIS A 117 -4.95 21.43 -5.44
CA HIS A 117 -6.37 21.66 -5.10
C HIS A 117 -7.31 21.31 -6.26
N GLU A 118 -6.91 21.57 -7.51
CA GLU A 118 -7.73 21.23 -8.67
C GLU A 118 -7.75 19.72 -8.93
N PHE A 119 -6.60 19.06 -8.76
CA PHE A 119 -6.55 17.60 -8.79
C PHE A 119 -7.46 16.98 -7.73
N PHE A 120 -7.39 17.49 -6.49
CA PHE A 120 -8.24 17.05 -5.39
C PHE A 120 -9.73 17.23 -5.72
N ARG A 121 -10.12 18.38 -6.26
CA ARG A 121 -11.52 18.65 -6.62
C ARG A 121 -12.05 17.66 -7.67
N LEU A 122 -11.21 17.26 -8.62
CA LEU A 122 -11.60 16.37 -9.72
C LEU A 122 -11.52 14.89 -9.37
N PHE A 123 -10.53 14.50 -8.56
CA PHE A 123 -10.13 13.11 -8.35
C PHE A 123 -10.02 12.72 -6.86
N GLY A 124 -10.50 13.55 -5.93
CA GLY A 124 -10.44 13.27 -4.48
C GLY A 124 -11.22 12.04 -4.03
N GLN A 125 -12.10 11.52 -4.89
CA GLN A 125 -12.87 10.28 -4.70
C GLN A 125 -12.13 9.03 -5.22
N LEU A 126 -10.92 9.18 -5.75
CA LEU A 126 -10.08 8.05 -6.13
C LEU A 126 -9.51 7.37 -4.89
N THR A 127 -9.51 6.04 -4.91
CA THR A 127 -8.82 5.25 -3.88
C THR A 127 -7.31 5.28 -4.09
N ARG A 128 -6.55 4.81 -3.11
CA ARG A 128 -5.08 4.70 -3.25
C ARG A 128 -4.72 3.78 -4.42
N ALA A 129 -5.44 2.67 -4.62
CA ALA A 129 -5.25 1.78 -5.77
C ALA A 129 -5.40 2.53 -7.10
N GLU A 130 -6.44 3.35 -7.21
CA GLU A 130 -6.73 4.09 -8.44
C GLU A 130 -5.70 5.19 -8.72
N LEU A 131 -5.19 5.85 -7.68
CA LEU A 131 -4.07 6.79 -7.83
C LEU A 131 -2.78 6.10 -8.26
N ILE A 132 -2.49 4.91 -7.72
CA ILE A 132 -1.31 4.12 -8.12
C ILE A 132 -1.46 3.69 -9.59
N LEU A 133 -2.63 3.20 -9.98
CA LEU A 133 -2.94 2.86 -11.38
C LEU A 133 -2.80 4.08 -12.30
N ALA A 134 -3.29 5.25 -11.90
CA ALA A 134 -3.12 6.50 -12.65
C ALA A 134 -1.64 6.91 -12.79
N ALA A 135 -0.85 6.77 -11.72
CA ALA A 135 0.58 7.05 -11.74
C ALA A 135 1.36 6.08 -12.64
N ILE A 136 1.00 4.79 -12.63
CA ILE A 136 1.58 3.76 -13.52
C ILE A 136 1.25 4.09 -14.98
N ASP A 137 -0.02 4.37 -15.29
CA ASP A 137 -0.47 4.73 -16.65
C ASP A 137 0.24 5.99 -17.14
N HIS A 138 0.34 7.03 -16.30
CA HIS A 138 1.10 8.24 -16.61
C HIS A 138 2.58 7.94 -16.93
N LYS A 139 3.27 7.14 -16.11
CA LYS A 139 4.66 6.71 -16.36
C LYS A 139 4.80 5.93 -17.67
N GLN A 140 3.89 4.98 -17.93
CA GLN A 140 3.90 4.20 -19.17
C GLN A 140 3.70 5.09 -20.40
N ARG A 141 2.83 6.11 -20.33
CA ARG A 141 2.63 7.10 -21.40
C ARG A 141 3.87 7.91 -21.68
N ILE A 142 4.58 8.38 -20.65
CA ILE A 142 5.88 9.07 -20.81
C ILE A 142 6.89 8.16 -21.52
N LEU A 143 7.04 6.91 -21.06
CA LEU A 143 7.98 5.95 -21.66
C LEU A 143 7.66 5.62 -23.12
N ARG A 144 6.37 5.58 -23.49
CA ARG A 144 5.92 5.38 -24.88
C ARG A 144 6.10 6.64 -25.73
N GLY A 145 5.82 7.82 -25.17
CA GLY A 145 5.96 9.12 -25.83
C GLY A 145 7.42 9.49 -26.12
N CYS A 146 8.38 9.07 -25.27
CA CYS A 146 9.81 9.26 -25.51
C CYS A 146 10.42 8.31 -26.55
N ARG A 147 9.65 7.34 -27.07
CA ARG A 147 10.07 6.42 -28.14
C ARG A 147 9.60 6.84 -29.53
N SER A 148 8.95 8.00 -29.66
CA SER A 148 8.49 8.60 -30.93
C SER A 148 9.39 9.77 -31.30
#